data_AF-A0A660KRX5-F1
#
_entry.id   AF-A0A660KRX5-F1
#
_cell.length_a   1.000
_cell.length_b   1.000
_cell.length_c   1.000
_cell.angle_alpha   90.00
_cell.angle_beta   90.00
_cell.angle_gamma   90.00
#
_symmetry.space_group_name_H-M   'P 1'
#
loop_
_entity.id
_entity.type
_entity.pdbx_description
1 polymer ?
#
loop_
_entity_poly.entity_id
_entity_poly.type
_entity_poly.pdbx_seq_one_letter_code
_entity_poly.pdbx_strand_id
1 'polypeptide(L)'
;MERSRRQRRPNPSSSSSTRSQSYRRFPSNPTQNSKSPSTNRDAPGFVKPRRAGQEDRDVDDPSNLPLLVATCPFMCPAGERAQRERLRDLAVFERLDGNPRKTSPDLAVKKFCRTISIRDVQASDMRPLPVLEETLDYLLNLSDSTEYPFQVVHDFIFDRTRSIRQDLSMQNIVNDKAIYMYEKMVKFHVISLHKLRSCSSDPNISSLHYLNMEQLTKALTSLFNLYDANRSSDSIYENEAEFHSFYVLLHLGSNSQPTGESLSLWFRHVPIPIIKSKEMCFARRILRFFRIGNYKRFLLSAAAEASYLQYCIIEPYISEVRALALSCINNGGYKLHPYPLAHLCKLLMMKESDLVSFCNACGLETYADEAGNKLLPTKQTTFCCPKGGFQSCSFSGLQPLER
;
A
#
# COMPACT_ATOMS: atom_id res chain seq x y z
N MET A 1 -48.88 -57.22 -49.86
CA MET A 1 -49.84 -58.10 -49.16
C MET A 1 -49.02 -59.13 -48.38
N GLU A 2 -49.17 -59.42 -47.10
CA GLU A 2 -50.03 -58.94 -46.04
C GLU A 2 -49.40 -59.41 -44.70
N ARG A 3 -49.86 -58.83 -43.60
CA ARG A 3 -49.23 -58.78 -42.27
C ARG A 3 -49.04 -60.14 -41.57
N SER A 4 -47.98 -60.27 -40.76
CA SER A 4 -48.15 -60.57 -39.33
C SER A 4 -46.95 -60.20 -38.44
N ARG A 5 -47.29 -59.73 -37.24
CA ARG A 5 -46.49 -59.24 -36.09
C ARG A 5 -45.83 -60.43 -35.35
N ARG A 6 -44.70 -60.37 -34.62
CA ARG A 6 -44.20 -59.57 -33.47
C ARG A 6 -42.73 -60.07 -33.24
N GLN A 7 -41.74 -59.28 -32.81
CA GLN A 7 -41.42 -59.04 -31.39
C GLN A 7 -40.28 -58.00 -31.22
N ARG A 8 -40.50 -57.08 -30.26
CA ARG A 8 -39.61 -56.41 -29.28
C ARG A 8 -38.16 -56.05 -29.65
N ARG A 9 -37.86 -54.73 -29.60
CA ARG A 9 -36.54 -54.14 -29.33
C ARG A 9 -36.62 -53.19 -28.11
N PRO A 10 -35.56 -53.06 -27.29
CA PRO A 10 -35.52 -52.14 -26.17
C PRO A 10 -35.04 -50.73 -26.56
N ASN A 11 -35.43 -49.74 -25.75
CA ASN A 11 -35.11 -48.31 -25.84
C ASN A 11 -33.59 -48.01 -25.76
N PRO A 12 -33.17 -46.85 -26.29
CA PRO A 12 -32.18 -46.01 -25.62
C PRO A 12 -32.75 -44.64 -25.27
N SER A 13 -32.53 -44.26 -24.01
CA SER A 13 -32.82 -42.97 -23.39
C SER A 13 -31.89 -41.87 -23.92
N SER A 14 -32.48 -40.76 -24.35
CA SER A 14 -31.77 -39.49 -24.62
C SER A 14 -31.74 -38.65 -23.34
N SER A 15 -30.53 -38.40 -22.82
CA SER A 15 -30.29 -37.39 -21.78
C SER A 15 -29.57 -36.19 -22.40
N SER A 16 -30.23 -35.04 -22.33
CA SER A 16 -29.73 -33.73 -22.73
C SER A 16 -28.72 -33.21 -21.70
N SER A 17 -27.50 -32.94 -22.14
CA SER A 17 -26.43 -32.34 -21.33
C SER A 17 -26.41 -30.82 -21.49
N THR A 18 -26.58 -30.12 -20.38
CA THR A 18 -26.44 -28.66 -20.26
C THR A 18 -24.97 -28.30 -20.11
N ARG A 19 -24.42 -27.50 -21.04
CA ARG A 19 -23.01 -27.12 -21.10
C ARG A 19 -22.84 -25.71 -20.51
N SER A 20 -22.30 -25.61 -19.30
CA SER A 20 -21.84 -24.37 -18.67
C SER A 20 -20.42 -24.04 -19.16
N GLN A 21 -20.26 -22.91 -19.84
CA GLN A 21 -18.95 -22.39 -20.28
C GLN A 21 -18.34 -21.50 -19.19
N SER A 22 -17.18 -21.93 -18.70
CA SER A 22 -16.28 -21.20 -17.81
C SER A 22 -15.47 -20.15 -18.59
N TYR A 23 -15.38 -18.94 -18.03
CA TYR A 23 -14.56 -17.85 -18.56
C TYR A 23 -13.06 -18.11 -18.33
N ARG A 24 -12.28 -17.81 -19.37
CA ARG A 24 -10.85 -18.12 -19.56
C ARG A 24 -9.93 -17.31 -18.64
N ARG A 25 -8.97 -18.01 -18.02
CA ARG A 25 -7.71 -17.43 -17.48
C ARG A 25 -6.65 -17.43 -18.59
N PHE A 26 -5.81 -16.39 -18.63
CA PHE A 26 -4.67 -16.28 -19.53
C PHE A 26 -3.51 -17.21 -19.07
N PRO A 27 -2.77 -17.85 -20.01
CA PRO A 27 -1.68 -18.77 -19.66
C PRO A 27 -0.31 -18.09 -19.58
N SER A 28 0.49 -18.54 -18.63
CA SER A 28 1.94 -18.36 -18.52
C SER A 28 2.68 -19.44 -19.32
N ASN A 29 3.64 -19.06 -20.17
CA ASN A 29 4.49 -19.97 -20.95
C ASN A 29 5.59 -20.62 -20.11
N PRO A 30 5.85 -21.93 -20.29
CA PRO A 30 7.14 -22.55 -19.99
C PRO A 30 7.67 -23.40 -21.15
N THR A 31 8.94 -23.24 -21.52
CA THR A 31 9.72 -24.21 -22.32
C THR A 31 11.15 -23.69 -22.49
N GLN A 32 12.21 -24.48 -22.62
CA GLN A 32 12.53 -25.88 -22.33
C GLN A 32 14.06 -26.02 -22.51
N ASN A 33 14.66 -26.91 -21.72
CA ASN A 33 16.02 -27.41 -21.88
C ASN A 33 16.17 -28.23 -23.18
N SER A 34 17.31 -28.13 -23.85
CA SER A 34 17.79 -29.12 -24.82
C SER A 34 19.29 -29.44 -24.57
N LYS A 35 19.58 -30.70 -24.24
CA LYS A 35 20.91 -31.36 -24.33
C LYS A 35 21.11 -31.80 -25.80
N SER A 36 22.28 -31.82 -26.43
CA SER A 36 23.51 -32.64 -26.24
C SER A 36 24.50 -32.32 -27.43
N PRO A 37 25.68 -32.96 -27.68
CA PRO A 37 26.51 -33.91 -26.93
C PRO A 37 28.02 -33.52 -26.83
N SER A 38 28.77 -34.43 -26.20
CA SER A 38 30.20 -34.48 -25.82
C SER A 38 31.27 -34.48 -26.93
N THR A 39 32.45 -33.93 -26.63
CA THR A 39 33.76 -34.44 -27.08
C THR A 39 34.86 -34.18 -26.04
N ASN A 40 35.50 -35.24 -25.55
CA ASN A 40 36.72 -35.26 -24.74
C ASN A 40 37.97 -34.95 -25.58
N ARG A 41 38.94 -34.19 -25.03
CA ARG A 41 40.38 -34.36 -25.28
C ARG A 41 41.20 -33.91 -24.05
N ASP A 42 42.20 -34.71 -23.72
CA ASP A 42 43.07 -34.68 -22.54
C ASP A 42 44.23 -33.65 -22.59
N ALA A 43 44.47 -33.01 -21.42
CA ALA A 43 45.76 -32.71 -20.73
C ALA A 43 46.88 -31.85 -21.40
N PRO A 44 47.95 -31.38 -20.68
CA PRO A 44 48.21 -31.30 -19.23
C PRO A 44 48.77 -29.93 -18.71
N GLY A 45 48.66 -29.72 -17.39
CA GLY A 45 49.72 -29.27 -16.47
C GLY A 45 50.38 -27.88 -16.61
N PHE A 46 50.08 -26.97 -15.67
CA PHE A 46 51.06 -25.99 -15.20
C PHE A 46 50.87 -25.67 -13.71
N VAL A 47 51.96 -25.75 -12.94
CA VAL A 47 52.00 -25.65 -11.48
C VAL A 47 52.85 -24.44 -11.06
N LYS A 48 52.26 -23.58 -10.21
CA LYS A 48 52.84 -22.66 -9.19
C LYS A 48 53.56 -21.37 -9.69
N PRO A 49 53.62 -20.27 -8.88
CA PRO A 49 53.80 -20.29 -7.42
C PRO A 49 52.95 -19.37 -6.54
N ARG A 50 52.91 -19.78 -5.26
CA ARG A 50 52.48 -19.05 -4.06
C ARG A 50 53.20 -17.70 -3.96
N ARG A 51 52.47 -16.64 -3.64
CA ARG A 51 53.00 -15.48 -2.91
C ARG A 51 52.34 -15.44 -1.53
N ALA A 52 53.20 -15.47 -0.52
CA ALA A 52 52.90 -15.25 0.87
C ALA A 52 52.64 -13.76 1.13
N GLY A 53 51.83 -13.48 2.15
CA GLY A 53 51.56 -12.14 2.65
C GLY A 53 50.11 -11.73 2.46
N GLN A 54 49.19 -12.37 3.18
CA GLN A 54 47.88 -11.80 3.43
C GLN A 54 47.65 -11.88 4.93
N GLU A 55 47.80 -10.72 5.56
CA GLU A 55 47.46 -10.46 6.95
C GLU A 55 46.07 -11.02 7.23
N ASP A 56 45.97 -11.82 8.29
CA ASP A 56 44.71 -12.33 8.81
C ASP A 56 43.77 -11.15 9.02
N ARG A 57 42.74 -11.05 8.17
CA ARG A 57 41.58 -10.23 8.49
C ARG A 57 40.83 -11.01 9.53
N ASP A 58 41.02 -10.62 10.79
CA ASP A 58 40.12 -10.97 11.87
C ASP A 58 38.68 -10.76 11.35
N VAL A 59 37.96 -11.86 11.24
CA VAL A 59 36.53 -11.86 10.96
C VAL A 59 35.90 -11.36 12.25
N ASP A 60 35.75 -10.03 12.36
CA ASP A 60 35.03 -9.39 13.45
C ASP A 60 33.64 -10.01 13.53
N ASP A 61 33.41 -10.76 14.61
CA ASP A 61 32.10 -11.25 14.99
C ASP A 61 31.16 -10.04 15.16
N PRO A 62 30.03 -9.95 14.43
CA PRO A 62 29.09 -8.84 14.52
C PRO A 62 28.48 -8.67 15.93
N SER A 63 28.72 -9.61 16.84
CA SER A 63 28.32 -9.54 18.25
C SER A 63 29.17 -8.59 19.12
N ASN A 64 30.34 -8.13 18.64
CA ASN A 64 31.29 -7.30 19.41
C ASN A 64 31.32 -5.81 19.03
N LEU A 65 30.35 -5.31 18.26
CA LEU A 65 30.24 -3.87 18.02
C LEU A 65 29.78 -3.17 19.31
N PRO A 66 30.54 -2.20 19.86
CA PRO A 66 30.12 -1.48 21.04
C PRO A 66 28.78 -0.79 20.77
N LEU A 67 27.84 -0.90 21.72
CA LEU A 67 26.57 -0.18 21.71
C LEU A 67 26.86 1.33 21.51
N LEU A 68 26.62 1.81 20.29
CA LEU A 68 26.84 3.20 19.93
C LEU A 68 25.79 4.07 20.65
N VAL A 69 26.22 4.74 21.72
CA VAL A 69 25.35 5.67 22.47
C VAL A 69 25.25 6.97 21.67
N ALA A 70 24.09 7.23 21.09
CA ALA A 70 23.81 8.45 20.37
C ALA A 70 23.85 9.68 21.31
N THR A 71 24.44 10.79 20.85
CA THR A 71 24.67 11.99 21.67
C THR A 71 24.27 13.30 21.02
N CYS A 72 23.71 13.30 19.80
CA CYS A 72 23.24 14.54 19.17
C CYS A 72 22.06 15.14 19.95
N PRO A 73 22.19 16.33 20.56
CA PRO A 73 21.13 16.92 21.38
C PRO A 73 20.08 17.68 20.57
N PHE A 74 20.17 17.66 19.23
CA PHE A 74 19.33 18.44 18.32
C PHE A 74 18.67 17.57 17.26
N MET A 75 17.62 18.09 16.61
CA MET A 75 16.93 17.43 15.50
C MET A 75 17.82 17.14 14.27
N CYS A 76 18.95 17.84 14.14
CA CYS A 76 19.97 17.63 13.11
C CYS A 76 21.39 17.83 13.71
N PRO A 77 22.34 16.89 13.47
CA PRO A 77 23.73 17.03 13.90
C PRO A 77 24.41 18.30 13.39
N ALA A 78 25.26 18.93 14.20
CA ALA A 78 25.91 20.19 13.85
C ALA A 78 26.76 20.10 12.58
N GLY A 79 27.47 18.99 12.38
CA GLY A 79 28.25 18.74 11.17
C GLY A 79 27.38 18.68 9.91
N GLU A 80 26.26 17.96 9.96
CA GLU A 80 25.29 17.89 8.86
C GLU A 80 24.69 19.28 8.58
N ARG A 81 24.28 20.03 9.62
CA ARG A 81 23.74 21.39 9.44
C ARG A 81 24.72 22.29 8.69
N ALA A 82 25.97 22.36 9.15
CA ALA A 82 27.01 23.18 8.53
C ALA A 82 27.30 22.75 7.08
N GLN A 83 27.33 21.44 6.83
CA GLN A 83 27.48 20.90 5.48
C GLN A 83 26.32 21.33 4.57
N ARG A 84 25.08 21.25 5.05
CA ARG A 84 23.88 21.58 4.28
C ARG A 84 23.74 23.08 4.03
N GLU A 85 24.17 23.94 4.95
CA GLU A 85 24.31 25.39 4.70
C GLU A 85 25.32 25.68 3.59
N ARG A 86 26.50 25.05 3.64
CA ARG A 86 27.55 25.21 2.62
C ARG A 86 27.09 24.73 1.24
N LEU A 87 26.40 23.59 1.18
CA LEU A 87 25.91 22.99 -0.07
C LEU A 87 24.58 23.57 -0.55
N ARG A 88 23.92 24.43 0.24
CA ARG A 88 22.58 24.99 -0.03
C ARG A 88 21.50 23.92 -0.18
N ASP A 89 21.61 22.86 0.62
CA ASP A 89 20.68 21.71 0.65
C ASP A 89 19.71 21.82 1.85
N LEU A 90 19.10 23.00 2.03
CA LEU A 90 18.09 23.26 3.05
C LEU A 90 16.68 23.25 2.44
N ALA A 91 15.79 22.42 3.00
CA ALA A 91 14.37 22.44 2.66
C ALA A 91 13.73 23.75 3.13
N VAL A 92 12.56 24.09 2.58
CA VAL A 92 11.88 25.37 2.88
C VAL A 92 11.61 25.55 4.38
N PHE A 93 11.28 24.47 5.09
CA PHE A 93 11.00 24.45 6.53
C PHE A 93 12.25 24.61 7.42
N GLU A 94 13.45 24.49 6.84
CA GLU A 94 14.71 24.56 7.56
C GLU A 94 15.41 25.91 7.38
N ARG A 95 14.80 26.85 6.66
CA ARG A 95 15.43 28.12 6.30
C ARG A 95 15.13 29.19 7.32
N LEU A 96 16.18 29.72 7.95
CA LEU A 96 16.05 30.88 8.83
C LEU A 96 15.71 32.12 7.99
N ASP A 97 14.58 32.75 8.29
CA ASP A 97 14.03 33.90 7.57
C ASP A 97 13.91 33.66 6.04
N GLY A 98 13.63 32.41 5.64
CA GLY A 98 13.55 32.01 4.24
C GLY A 98 14.90 31.95 3.49
N ASN A 99 16.02 32.21 4.16
CA ASN A 99 17.34 32.21 3.54
C ASN A 99 17.81 30.78 3.21
N PRO A 100 18.07 30.44 1.93
CA PRO A 100 18.47 29.08 1.53
C PRO A 100 19.89 28.67 1.99
N ARG A 101 20.64 29.56 2.64
CA ARG A 101 22.01 29.32 3.11
C ARG A 101 22.14 29.34 4.64
N LYS A 102 21.06 29.59 5.37
CA LYS A 102 21.08 29.70 6.83
C LYS A 102 19.97 28.86 7.43
N THR A 103 20.32 28.10 8.46
CA THR A 103 19.38 27.38 9.33
C THR A 103 19.66 27.71 10.79
N SER A 104 18.77 27.30 11.68
CA SER A 104 19.04 27.21 13.12
C SER A 104 19.02 25.74 13.59
N PRO A 105 19.55 25.44 14.79
CA PRO A 105 19.38 24.14 15.43
C PRO A 105 17.91 23.74 15.64
N ASP A 106 17.03 24.72 15.79
CA ASP A 106 15.59 24.53 16.05
C ASP A 106 14.76 24.26 14.79
N LEU A 107 15.32 24.53 13.60
CA LEU A 107 14.66 24.31 12.31
C LEU A 107 15.20 23.10 11.56
N ALA A 108 16.51 22.86 11.61
CA ALA A 108 17.15 21.81 10.85
C ALA A 108 16.77 20.42 11.36
N VAL A 109 16.36 19.53 10.45
CA VAL A 109 16.08 18.12 10.79
C VAL A 109 17.00 17.22 9.96
N LYS A 110 17.58 16.21 10.60
CA LYS A 110 18.51 15.24 9.98
C LYS A 110 17.90 14.61 8.72
N LYS A 111 18.58 14.73 7.59
CA LYS A 111 18.16 14.14 6.31
C LYS A 111 18.37 12.62 6.30
N PHE A 112 17.61 11.88 5.51
CA PHE A 112 17.86 10.44 5.36
C PHE A 112 19.12 10.19 4.51
N CYS A 113 20.04 9.34 5.00
CA CYS A 113 21.24 8.97 4.26
C CYS A 113 21.09 7.57 3.64
N ARG A 114 21.13 7.47 2.31
CA ARG A 114 20.98 6.17 1.61
C ARG A 114 22.16 5.22 1.84
N THR A 115 23.36 5.78 1.91
CA THR A 115 24.62 5.04 2.03
C THR A 115 25.27 5.45 3.33
N ILE A 116 24.94 4.73 4.39
CA ILE A 116 25.53 4.93 5.71
C ILE A 116 26.23 3.64 6.14
N SER A 117 27.46 3.77 6.60
CA SER A 117 28.26 2.68 7.15
C SER A 117 28.35 2.92 8.64
N ILE A 118 27.95 1.94 9.47
CA ILE A 118 27.99 2.05 10.93
C ILE A 118 29.40 2.40 11.43
N ARG A 119 30.45 1.97 10.69
CA ARG A 119 31.85 2.23 11.04
C ARG A 119 32.27 3.69 10.90
N ASP A 120 31.58 4.45 10.05
CA ASP A 120 31.91 5.85 9.76
C ASP A 120 31.03 6.83 10.57
N VAL A 121 30.05 6.33 11.32
CA VAL A 121 29.09 7.13 12.08
C VAL A 121 29.62 7.37 13.49
N GLN A 122 29.72 8.65 13.89
CA GLN A 122 30.07 9.01 15.25
C GLN A 122 28.82 9.09 16.13
N ALA A 123 29.00 8.95 17.45
CA ALA A 123 27.93 9.11 18.43
C ALA A 123 27.19 10.46 18.28
N SER A 124 27.89 11.53 17.94
CA SER A 124 27.33 12.87 17.73
C SER A 124 26.52 13.02 16.44
N ASP A 125 26.62 12.06 15.52
CA ASP A 125 25.86 12.06 14.26
C ASP A 125 24.47 11.45 14.44
N MET A 126 24.21 10.83 15.59
CA MET A 126 22.96 10.13 15.89
C MET A 126 22.18 10.81 17.00
N ARG A 127 20.86 10.89 16.84
CA ARG A 127 19.95 11.42 17.85
C ARG A 127 19.56 10.34 18.86
N PRO A 128 19.64 10.59 20.17
CA PRO A 128 19.13 9.69 21.18
C PRO A 128 17.60 9.68 21.16
N LEU A 129 17.00 8.65 21.77
CA LEU A 129 15.56 8.42 21.76
C LEU A 129 14.70 9.65 22.14
N PRO A 130 14.99 10.43 23.21
CA PRO A 130 14.18 11.59 23.55
C PRO A 130 14.15 12.65 22.44
N VAL A 131 15.30 12.89 21.79
CA VAL A 131 15.40 13.84 20.67
C VAL A 131 14.67 13.31 19.45
N LEU A 132 14.67 11.99 19.21
CA LEU A 132 13.90 11.37 18.14
C LEU A 132 12.38 11.52 18.35
N GLU A 133 11.89 11.36 19.59
CA GLU A 133 10.49 11.59 19.97
C GLU A 133 10.08 13.05 19.70
N GLU A 134 10.86 14.02 20.21
CA GLU A 134 10.62 15.45 20.01
C GLU A 134 10.68 15.84 18.52
N THR A 135 11.64 15.27 17.77
CA THR A 135 11.76 15.51 16.32
C THR A 135 10.52 15.00 15.59
N LEU A 136 10.00 13.82 15.95
CA LEU A 136 8.81 13.28 15.31
C LEU A 136 7.60 14.17 15.57
N ASP A 137 7.42 14.64 16.81
CA ASP A 137 6.32 15.53 17.17
C ASP A 137 6.41 16.87 16.43
N TYR A 138 7.60 17.45 16.34
CA TYR A 138 7.86 18.63 15.50
C TYR A 138 7.43 18.40 14.05
N LEU A 139 7.83 17.28 13.44
CA LEU A 139 7.49 16.97 12.05
C LEU A 139 5.99 16.77 11.83
N LEU A 140 5.30 16.08 12.75
CA LEU A 140 3.87 15.82 12.62
C LEU A 140 3.04 17.10 12.80
N ASN A 141 3.48 18.05 13.63
CA ASN A 141 2.85 19.36 13.74
C ASN A 141 2.93 20.18 12.44
N LEU A 142 3.93 19.92 11.58
CA LEU A 142 4.01 20.53 10.25
C LEU A 142 2.99 19.95 9.26
N SER A 143 2.44 18.75 9.52
CA SER A 143 1.59 18.02 8.57
C SER A 143 0.23 18.69 8.30
N ASP A 144 -0.19 19.57 9.21
CA ASP A 144 -1.41 20.39 9.11
C ASP A 144 -1.14 21.83 8.70
N SER A 145 0.13 22.17 8.39
CA SER A 145 0.47 23.50 7.86
C SER A 145 -0.22 23.74 6.52
N THR A 146 -0.81 24.92 6.38
CA THR A 146 -1.45 25.40 5.14
C THR A 146 -0.55 26.35 4.35
N GLU A 147 0.66 26.63 4.86
CA GLU A 147 1.59 27.58 4.24
C GLU A 147 2.17 27.07 2.92
N TYR A 148 2.27 25.75 2.76
CA TYR A 148 2.82 25.10 1.58
C TYR A 148 1.87 24.04 1.03
N PRO A 149 1.91 23.74 -0.28
CA PRO A 149 1.21 22.59 -0.84
C PRO A 149 1.60 21.31 -0.10
N PHE A 150 0.62 20.42 0.11
CA PHE A 150 0.81 19.21 0.89
C PHE A 150 1.94 18.32 0.35
N GLN A 151 2.21 18.32 -0.96
CA GLN A 151 3.33 17.58 -1.55
C GLN A 151 4.69 18.02 -1.00
N VAL A 152 4.87 19.32 -0.79
CA VAL A 152 6.12 19.88 -0.25
C VAL A 152 6.28 19.49 1.23
N VAL A 153 5.19 19.58 1.99
CA VAL A 153 5.14 19.15 3.40
C VAL A 153 5.41 17.64 3.51
N HIS A 154 4.74 16.85 2.67
CA HIS A 154 4.89 15.41 2.58
C HIS A 154 6.34 15.02 2.30
N ASP A 155 6.97 15.56 1.25
CA ASP A 155 8.32 15.19 0.86
C ASP A 155 9.34 15.46 1.97
N PHE A 156 9.16 16.55 2.71
CA PHE A 156 9.96 16.86 3.87
C PHE A 156 9.78 15.83 4.99
N ILE A 157 8.54 15.62 5.46
CA ILE A 157 8.27 14.69 6.56
C ILE A 157 8.62 13.25 6.17
N PHE A 158 8.34 12.85 4.93
CA PHE A 158 8.66 11.53 4.37
C PHE A 158 10.16 11.24 4.44
N ASP A 159 11.01 12.19 4.08
CA ASP A 159 12.46 12.01 4.17
C ASP A 159 12.94 12.00 5.63
N ARG A 160 12.45 12.92 6.46
CA ARG A 160 12.91 13.04 7.86
C ARG A 160 12.45 11.88 8.74
N THR A 161 11.26 11.34 8.53
CA THR A 161 10.79 10.12 9.20
C THR A 161 11.61 8.89 8.81
N ARG A 162 12.08 8.79 7.56
CA ARG A 162 13.06 7.75 7.17
C ARG A 162 14.38 7.89 7.95
N SER A 163 14.86 9.12 8.14
CA SER A 163 16.04 9.40 8.97
C SER A 163 15.84 9.01 10.43
N ILE A 164 14.66 9.28 11.01
CA ILE A 164 14.31 8.84 12.37
C ILE A 164 14.35 7.32 12.49
N ARG A 165 13.71 6.59 11.56
CA ARG A 165 13.75 5.11 11.55
C ARG A 165 15.16 4.57 11.37
N GLN A 166 15.98 5.23 10.56
CA GLN A 166 17.40 4.89 10.39
C GLN A 166 18.16 5.04 11.71
N ASP A 167 17.95 6.13 12.46
CA ASP A 167 18.58 6.31 13.77
C ASP A 167 18.10 5.28 14.80
N LEU A 168 16.80 4.97 14.84
CA LEU A 168 16.22 3.92 15.71
C LEU A 168 16.86 2.55 15.43
N SER A 169 16.98 2.20 14.14
CA SER A 169 17.56 0.92 13.71
C SER A 169 19.05 0.84 14.00
N MET A 170 19.82 1.90 13.74
CA MET A 170 21.26 1.91 13.99
C MET A 170 21.61 1.85 15.48
N GLN A 171 20.74 2.36 16.35
CA GLN A 171 20.87 2.23 17.81
C GLN A 171 20.28 0.93 18.38
N ASN A 172 19.67 0.06 17.55
CA ASN A 172 18.93 -1.12 18.00
C ASN A 172 17.90 -0.82 19.11
N ILE A 173 17.16 0.29 18.99
CA ILE A 173 16.16 0.68 19.99
C ILE A 173 14.92 -0.21 19.82
N VAL A 174 14.62 -1.00 20.84
CA VAL A 174 13.48 -1.93 20.92
C VAL A 174 12.78 -1.70 22.25
N ASN A 175 11.77 -0.84 22.27
CA ASN A 175 10.94 -0.53 23.45
C ASN A 175 9.58 0.06 23.05
N ASP A 176 8.69 0.27 24.02
CA ASP A 176 7.33 0.79 23.82
C ASP A 176 7.30 2.20 23.19
N LYS A 177 8.30 3.04 23.50
CA LYS A 177 8.42 4.37 22.89
C LYS A 177 8.68 4.27 21.39
N ALA A 178 9.59 3.39 20.97
CA ALA A 178 9.84 3.14 19.56
C ALA A 178 8.58 2.60 18.86
N ILE A 179 7.82 1.71 19.50
CA ILE A 179 6.52 1.23 18.98
C ILE A 179 5.61 2.43 18.69
N TYR A 180 5.36 3.29 19.68
CA TYR A 180 4.50 4.46 19.53
C TYR A 180 4.96 5.42 18.43
N MET A 181 6.27 5.61 18.28
CA MET A 181 6.83 6.40 17.18
C MET A 181 6.54 5.78 15.81
N TYR A 182 6.70 4.46 15.66
CA TYR A 182 6.37 3.76 14.42
C TYR A 182 4.87 3.82 14.12
N GLU A 183 4.01 3.69 15.12
CA GLU A 183 2.56 3.87 14.97
C GLU A 183 2.23 5.26 14.40
N LYS A 184 2.82 6.33 14.95
CA LYS A 184 2.69 7.70 14.46
C LYS A 184 3.16 7.85 13.00
N MET A 185 4.32 7.31 12.65
CA MET A 185 4.86 7.36 11.28
C MET A 185 3.99 6.59 10.28
N VAL A 186 3.45 5.43 10.67
CA VAL A 186 2.51 4.67 9.84
C VAL A 186 1.22 5.46 9.62
N LYS A 187 0.65 6.09 10.65
CA LYS A 187 -0.54 6.95 10.53
C LYS A 187 -0.28 8.10 9.55
N PHE A 188 0.87 8.77 9.66
CA PHE A 188 1.27 9.81 8.70
C PHE A 188 1.28 9.29 7.26
N HIS A 189 1.90 8.14 7.00
CA HIS A 189 1.94 7.57 5.65
C HIS A 189 0.56 7.19 5.12
N VAL A 190 -0.33 6.65 5.97
CA VAL A 190 -1.72 6.31 5.60
C VAL A 190 -2.51 7.55 5.24
N ILE A 191 -2.45 8.61 6.06
CA ILE A 191 -3.12 9.89 5.80
C ILE A 191 -2.57 10.53 4.53
N SER A 192 -1.25 10.42 4.31
CA SER A 192 -0.58 10.92 3.12
C SER A 192 -1.08 10.24 1.84
N LEU A 193 -1.43 8.95 1.88
CA LEU A 193 -2.03 8.28 0.71
C LEU A 193 -3.31 8.98 0.28
N HIS A 194 -4.18 9.32 1.23
CA HIS A 194 -5.43 10.01 0.97
C HIS A 194 -5.19 11.45 0.49
N LYS A 195 -4.42 12.25 1.24
CA LYS A 195 -4.16 13.66 0.90
C LYS A 195 -3.48 13.82 -0.47
N LEU A 196 -2.50 12.98 -0.82
CA LEU A 196 -1.80 13.05 -2.12
C LEU A 196 -2.71 12.76 -3.32
N ARG A 197 -3.78 11.96 -3.13
CA ARG A 197 -4.73 11.62 -4.20
C ARG A 197 -5.60 12.80 -4.59
N SER A 198 -6.01 13.59 -3.62
CA SER A 198 -6.84 14.79 -3.83
C SER A 198 -6.12 15.87 -4.66
N CYS A 199 -4.80 15.77 -4.82
CA CYS A 199 -3.98 16.72 -5.55
C CYS A 199 -3.78 16.40 -7.06
N SER A 200 -4.69 15.62 -7.66
CA SER A 200 -4.51 14.75 -8.86
C SER A 200 -4.03 15.36 -10.21
N SER A 201 -3.58 16.61 -10.25
CA SER A 201 -3.21 17.31 -11.49
C SER A 201 -1.72 17.23 -11.88
N ASP A 202 -0.84 16.67 -11.04
CA ASP A 202 0.61 16.61 -11.31
C ASP A 202 1.09 15.18 -11.68
N PRO A 203 1.74 14.97 -12.84
CA PRO A 203 2.30 13.68 -13.25
C PRO A 203 3.30 13.05 -12.25
N ASN A 204 3.96 13.84 -11.40
CA ASN A 204 4.90 13.36 -10.38
C ASN A 204 4.22 12.65 -9.18
N ILE A 205 2.89 12.78 -9.05
CA ILE A 205 2.14 12.20 -7.92
C ILE A 205 2.17 10.67 -7.96
N SER A 206 2.22 10.06 -9.14
CA SER A 206 2.24 8.60 -9.28
C SER A 206 3.51 8.00 -8.65
N SER A 207 4.68 8.61 -8.92
CA SER A 207 5.93 8.21 -8.28
C SER A 207 5.93 8.47 -6.78
N LEU A 208 5.35 9.59 -6.35
CA LEU A 208 5.31 9.93 -4.93
C LEU A 208 4.43 8.97 -4.13
N HIS A 209 3.26 8.63 -4.67
CA HIS A 209 2.35 7.64 -4.10
C HIS A 209 3.02 6.27 -4.00
N TYR A 210 3.75 5.85 -5.05
CA TYR A 210 4.49 4.58 -5.04
C TYR A 210 5.56 4.54 -3.93
N LEU A 211 6.37 5.59 -3.81
CA LEU A 211 7.40 5.69 -2.77
C LEU A 211 6.79 5.74 -1.37
N ASN A 212 5.67 6.45 -1.19
CA ASN A 212 4.93 6.49 0.08
C ASN A 212 4.42 5.09 0.48
N MET A 213 3.82 4.35 -0.46
CA MET A 213 3.39 2.96 -0.24
C MET A 213 4.57 2.06 0.17
N GLU A 214 5.72 2.19 -0.50
CA GLU A 214 6.92 1.41 -0.15
C GLU A 214 7.38 1.71 1.28
N GLN A 215 7.33 2.97 1.71
CA GLN A 215 7.73 3.35 3.07
C GLN A 215 6.73 2.98 4.13
N LEU A 216 5.44 3.03 3.81
CA LEU A 216 4.37 2.52 4.66
C LEU A 216 4.58 1.03 4.94
N THR A 217 4.80 0.22 3.90
CA THR A 217 5.03 -1.23 4.06
C THR A 217 6.28 -1.50 4.91
N LYS A 218 7.38 -0.79 4.66
CA LYS A 218 8.61 -0.92 5.47
C LYS A 218 8.39 -0.52 6.93
N ALA A 219 7.65 0.57 7.19
CA ALA A 219 7.32 1.01 8.55
C ALA A 219 6.46 -0.03 9.28
N LEU A 220 5.45 -0.59 8.60
CA LEU A 220 4.60 -1.65 9.15
C LEU A 220 5.40 -2.90 9.49
N THR A 221 6.30 -3.35 8.60
CA THR A 221 7.16 -4.51 8.88
C THR A 221 8.04 -4.28 10.11
N SER A 222 8.68 -3.11 10.22
CA SER A 222 9.45 -2.75 11.41
C SER A 222 8.59 -2.68 12.68
N LEU A 223 7.37 -2.15 12.58
CA LEU A 223 6.42 -2.09 13.69
C LEU A 223 6.02 -3.50 14.17
N PHE A 224 5.74 -4.43 13.25
CA PHE A 224 5.41 -5.82 13.61
C PHE A 224 6.58 -6.51 14.31
N ASN A 225 7.81 -6.32 13.80
CA ASN A 225 9.00 -6.84 14.46
C ASN A 225 9.19 -6.25 15.87
N LEU A 226 8.84 -4.98 16.08
CA LEU A 226 8.88 -4.36 17.41
C LEU A 226 7.81 -4.93 18.35
N TYR A 227 6.58 -5.15 17.87
CA TYR A 227 5.56 -5.81 18.68
C TYR A 227 6.02 -7.21 19.12
N ASP A 228 6.59 -7.99 18.20
CA ASP A 228 7.06 -9.34 18.50
C ASP A 228 8.26 -9.35 19.44
N ALA A 229 9.23 -8.44 19.24
CA ALA A 229 10.42 -8.36 20.08
C ALA A 229 10.16 -7.90 21.52
N ASN A 230 9.10 -7.10 21.75
CA ASN A 230 8.72 -6.63 23.09
C ASN A 230 7.62 -7.48 23.75
N ARG A 231 7.16 -8.55 23.08
CA ARG A 231 6.10 -9.42 23.58
C ARG A 231 6.62 -10.26 24.76
N SER A 232 6.21 -9.94 25.98
CA SER A 232 6.67 -10.60 27.22
C SER A 232 5.67 -11.61 27.82
N SER A 233 4.39 -11.55 27.44
CA SER A 233 3.33 -12.52 27.75
C SER A 233 2.22 -12.38 26.70
N ASP A 234 1.14 -13.17 26.72
CA ASP A 234 0.00 -13.11 25.76
C ASP A 234 -0.73 -11.74 25.68
N SER A 235 -0.18 -10.68 26.27
CA SER A 235 -0.59 -9.30 26.09
C SER A 235 -0.42 -8.86 24.63
N ILE A 236 -1.45 -8.21 24.11
CA ILE A 236 -1.48 -7.58 22.79
C ILE A 236 -1.49 -6.08 23.00
N TYR A 237 -0.74 -5.37 22.17
CA TYR A 237 -0.75 -3.91 22.21
C TYR A 237 -2.09 -3.38 21.71
N GLU A 238 -2.60 -2.32 22.34
CA GLU A 238 -3.93 -1.76 22.08
C GLU A 238 -4.20 -1.52 20.57
N ASN A 239 -3.22 -0.96 19.86
CA ASN A 239 -3.34 -0.60 18.45
C ASN A 239 -2.87 -1.70 17.49
N GLU A 240 -2.27 -2.79 17.98
CA GLU A 240 -1.62 -3.82 17.15
C GLU A 240 -2.57 -4.41 16.11
N ALA A 241 -3.82 -4.65 16.51
CA ALA A 241 -4.87 -5.14 15.63
C ALA A 241 -5.19 -4.18 14.48
N GLU A 242 -5.22 -2.87 14.74
CA GLU A 242 -5.48 -1.84 13.74
C GLU A 242 -4.37 -1.84 12.68
N PHE A 243 -3.10 -1.84 13.09
CA PHE A 243 -1.96 -1.83 12.18
C PHE A 243 -1.83 -3.13 11.36
N HIS A 244 -2.12 -4.28 11.96
CA HIS A 244 -2.21 -5.55 11.21
C HIS A 244 -3.34 -5.51 10.17
N SER A 245 -4.46 -4.85 10.48
CA SER A 245 -5.57 -4.70 9.53
C SER A 245 -5.14 -3.88 8.31
N PHE A 246 -4.30 -2.86 8.48
CA PHE A 246 -3.78 -2.05 7.38
C PHE A 246 -2.98 -2.88 6.40
N TYR A 247 -2.11 -3.77 6.89
CA TYR A 247 -1.34 -4.67 6.03
C TYR A 247 -2.26 -5.49 5.12
N VAL A 248 -3.35 -6.06 5.66
CA VAL A 248 -4.32 -6.82 4.84
C VAL A 248 -5.01 -5.95 3.79
N LEU A 249 -5.41 -4.72 4.14
CA LEU A 249 -6.10 -3.79 3.24
C LEU A 249 -5.18 -3.24 2.13
N LEU A 250 -3.88 -3.09 2.40
CA LEU A 250 -2.90 -2.69 1.38
C LEU A 250 -2.71 -3.75 0.28
N HIS A 251 -3.14 -5.01 0.53
CA HIS A 251 -3.05 -6.16 -0.38
C HIS A 251 -4.37 -6.47 -1.13
N LEU A 252 -5.29 -5.51 -1.23
CA LEU A 252 -6.54 -5.70 -1.97
C LEU A 252 -6.31 -5.85 -3.48
N GLY A 253 -5.55 -4.94 -4.09
CA GLY A 253 -5.39 -4.85 -5.55
C GLY A 253 -4.40 -5.87 -6.14
N SER A 254 -4.57 -6.18 -7.43
CA SER A 254 -3.64 -7.07 -8.17
C SER A 254 -2.31 -6.40 -8.54
N ASN A 255 -2.26 -5.07 -8.47
CA ASN A 255 -1.05 -4.26 -8.73
C ASN A 255 -0.24 -3.96 -7.48
N SER A 256 -0.65 -4.46 -6.30
CA SER A 256 0.27 -4.47 -5.16
C SER A 256 1.42 -5.37 -5.56
N GLN A 257 2.56 -4.77 -5.91
CA GLN A 257 3.81 -5.50 -6.04
C GLN A 257 3.91 -6.41 -4.81
N PRO A 258 4.30 -7.69 -4.96
CA PRO A 258 4.50 -8.58 -3.83
C PRO A 258 5.74 -8.10 -3.06
N THR A 259 5.63 -6.98 -2.37
CA THR A 259 6.60 -6.53 -1.37
C THR A 259 6.35 -7.36 -0.12
N GLY A 260 6.96 -8.54 -0.11
CA GLY A 260 6.92 -9.46 1.04
C GLY A 260 6.37 -10.84 0.70
N GLU A 261 6.03 -11.58 1.75
CA GLU A 261 5.42 -12.90 1.64
C GLU A 261 3.94 -12.82 1.22
N SER A 262 3.41 -13.89 0.64
CA SER A 262 1.97 -14.00 0.36
C SER A 262 1.17 -13.81 1.65
N LEU A 263 0.02 -13.10 1.59
CA LEU A 263 -0.91 -12.97 2.71
C LEU A 263 -1.23 -14.33 3.37
N SER A 264 -1.29 -15.41 2.59
CA SER A 264 -1.55 -16.76 3.13
C SER A 264 -0.45 -17.28 4.06
N LEU A 265 0.81 -16.90 3.81
CA LEU A 265 1.94 -17.24 4.67
C LEU A 265 1.99 -16.28 5.86
N TRP A 266 1.80 -14.99 5.61
CA TRP A 266 1.76 -13.96 6.65
C TRP A 266 0.73 -14.26 7.75
N PHE A 267 -0.48 -14.67 7.38
CA PHE A 267 -1.52 -15.05 8.34
C PHE A 267 -1.13 -16.19 9.30
N ARG A 268 -0.09 -16.98 9.00
CA ARG A 268 0.39 -18.05 9.89
C ARG A 268 1.15 -17.49 11.09
N HIS A 269 1.74 -16.32 10.94
CA HIS A 269 2.56 -15.68 11.96
C HIS A 269 1.75 -14.70 12.83
N VAL A 270 0.52 -14.36 12.43
CA VAL A 270 -0.32 -13.40 13.16
C VAL A 270 -0.99 -14.07 14.38
N PRO A 271 -0.83 -13.50 15.59
CA PRO A 271 -1.50 -13.99 16.80
C PRO A 271 -3.02 -14.14 16.68
N ILE A 272 -3.56 -15.20 17.28
CA ILE A 272 -5.00 -15.52 17.24
C ILE A 272 -5.89 -14.39 17.76
N PRO A 273 -5.58 -13.69 18.88
CA PRO A 273 -6.49 -12.66 19.35
C PRO A 273 -6.49 -11.42 18.43
N ILE A 274 -5.40 -11.15 17.70
CA ILE A 274 -5.39 -10.14 16.61
C ILE A 274 -6.30 -10.59 15.47
N ILE A 275 -6.25 -11.87 15.08
CA ILE A 275 -7.15 -12.41 14.04
C ILE A 275 -8.63 -12.25 14.40
N LYS A 276 -8.96 -12.35 15.69
CA LYS A 276 -10.32 -12.22 16.22
C LYS A 276 -10.76 -10.78 16.50
N SER A 277 -9.85 -9.81 16.41
CA SER A 277 -10.15 -8.39 16.62
C SER A 277 -11.18 -7.85 15.62
N LYS A 278 -11.86 -6.75 15.99
CA LYS A 278 -12.87 -6.12 15.13
C LYS A 278 -12.22 -5.56 13.86
N GLU A 279 -11.03 -4.98 13.98
CA GLU A 279 -10.24 -4.37 12.91
C GLU A 279 -9.85 -5.42 11.86
N MET A 280 -9.33 -6.56 12.32
CA MET A 280 -8.93 -7.64 11.43
C MET A 280 -10.13 -8.35 10.81
N CYS A 281 -11.23 -8.52 11.56
CA CYS A 281 -12.48 -9.07 11.01
C CYS A 281 -13.08 -8.18 9.92
N PHE A 282 -13.00 -6.86 10.07
CA PHE A 282 -13.33 -5.91 9.01
C PHE A 282 -12.42 -6.11 7.79
N ALA A 283 -11.09 -6.05 7.95
CA ALA A 283 -10.15 -6.14 6.84
C ALA A 283 -10.30 -7.44 6.04
N ARG A 284 -10.49 -8.57 6.73
CA ARG A 284 -10.73 -9.88 6.10
C ARG A 284 -12.03 -9.93 5.31
N ARG A 285 -13.12 -9.32 5.81
CA ARG A 285 -14.40 -9.23 5.09
C ARG A 285 -14.27 -8.37 3.83
N ILE A 286 -13.64 -7.20 3.95
CA ILE A 286 -13.36 -6.31 2.82
C ILE A 286 -12.53 -7.04 1.75
N LEU A 287 -11.45 -7.71 2.14
CA LEU A 287 -10.64 -8.54 1.24
C LEU A 287 -11.46 -9.61 0.55
N ARG A 288 -12.32 -10.31 1.29
CA ARG A 288 -13.20 -11.33 0.71
C ARG A 288 -14.17 -10.72 -0.30
N PHE A 289 -14.85 -9.62 0.04
CA PHE A 289 -15.83 -8.98 -0.83
C PHE A 289 -15.18 -8.42 -2.10
N PHE A 290 -13.99 -7.85 -1.98
CA PHE A 290 -13.19 -7.39 -3.11
C PHE A 290 -12.86 -8.55 -4.06
N ARG A 291 -12.27 -9.64 -3.54
CA ARG A 291 -11.85 -10.80 -4.34
C ARG A 291 -12.98 -11.53 -5.06
N ILE A 292 -14.16 -11.61 -4.45
CA ILE A 292 -15.34 -12.24 -5.08
C ILE A 292 -16.13 -11.27 -5.98
N GLY A 293 -15.73 -10.00 -6.06
CA GLY A 293 -16.44 -8.97 -6.83
C GLY A 293 -17.79 -8.56 -6.24
N ASN A 294 -18.02 -8.74 -4.94
CA ASN A 294 -19.27 -8.34 -4.28
C ASN A 294 -19.23 -6.85 -3.90
N TYR A 295 -19.39 -6.00 -4.91
CA TYR A 295 -19.34 -4.54 -4.78
C TYR A 295 -20.33 -3.99 -3.75
N LYS A 296 -21.56 -4.52 -3.71
CA LYS A 296 -22.59 -4.05 -2.78
C LYS A 296 -22.17 -4.24 -1.32
N ARG A 297 -21.71 -5.44 -0.96
CA ARG A 297 -21.25 -5.71 0.42
C ARG A 297 -19.96 -4.98 0.75
N PHE A 298 -19.04 -4.84 -0.21
CA PHE A 298 -17.83 -4.06 -0.03
C PHE A 298 -18.15 -2.61 0.37
N LEU A 299 -18.97 -1.92 -0.42
CA LEU A 299 -19.30 -0.51 -0.18
C LEU A 299 -20.09 -0.31 1.13
N LEU A 300 -21.09 -1.17 1.39
CA LEU A 300 -21.87 -1.10 2.64
C LEU A 300 -21.02 -1.36 3.88
N SER A 301 -20.14 -2.36 3.86
CA SER A 301 -19.24 -2.63 5.00
C SER A 301 -18.21 -1.52 5.18
N ALA A 302 -17.65 -0.99 4.09
CA ALA A 302 -16.73 0.15 4.16
C ALA A 302 -17.40 1.38 4.80
N ALA A 303 -18.65 1.69 4.43
CA ALA A 303 -19.37 2.84 4.99
C ALA A 303 -19.78 2.65 6.46
N ALA A 304 -20.13 1.44 6.86
CA ALA A 304 -20.68 1.18 8.18
C ALA A 304 -19.62 0.98 9.26
N GLU A 305 -18.43 0.47 8.90
CA GLU A 305 -17.50 -0.11 9.89
C GLU A 305 -16.05 0.35 9.75
N ALA A 306 -15.66 1.03 8.65
CA ALA A 306 -14.27 1.43 8.46
C ALA A 306 -13.87 2.51 9.49
N SER A 307 -12.71 2.32 10.14
CA SER A 307 -12.04 3.45 10.80
C SER A 307 -11.56 4.46 9.76
N TYR A 308 -11.28 5.70 10.19
CA TYR A 308 -10.74 6.74 9.30
C TYR A 308 -9.51 6.27 8.51
N LEU A 309 -8.57 5.64 9.21
CA LEU A 309 -7.31 5.18 8.61
C LEU A 309 -7.54 3.99 7.69
N GLN A 310 -8.42 3.05 8.06
CA GLN A 310 -8.81 1.97 7.16
C GLN A 310 -9.49 2.52 5.90
N TYR A 311 -10.34 3.54 6.03
CA TYR A 311 -10.95 4.23 4.91
C TYR A 311 -9.90 4.84 3.97
N CYS A 312 -8.92 5.58 4.51
CA CYS A 312 -7.83 6.17 3.74
C CYS A 312 -7.09 5.11 2.89
N ILE A 313 -6.94 3.88 3.40
CA ILE A 313 -6.30 2.78 2.67
C ILE A 313 -7.22 2.21 1.59
N ILE A 314 -8.52 2.05 1.86
CA ILE A 314 -9.43 1.37 0.93
C ILE A 314 -10.05 2.27 -0.14
N GLU A 315 -10.04 3.58 0.07
CA GLU A 315 -10.56 4.59 -0.86
C GLU A 315 -10.14 4.35 -2.33
N PRO A 316 -8.86 4.08 -2.66
CA PRO A 316 -8.47 3.66 -4.02
C PRO A 316 -9.34 2.59 -4.66
N TYR A 317 -9.65 1.57 -3.87
CA TYR A 317 -10.34 0.39 -4.33
C TYR A 317 -11.85 0.62 -4.41
N ILE A 318 -12.39 1.65 -3.74
CA ILE A 318 -13.80 2.03 -3.87
C ILE A 318 -14.12 2.41 -5.32
N SER A 319 -13.25 3.19 -5.98
CA SER A 319 -13.45 3.56 -7.38
C SER A 319 -13.35 2.35 -8.31
N GLU A 320 -12.41 1.44 -8.05
CA GLU A 320 -12.31 0.17 -8.80
C GLU A 320 -13.57 -0.70 -8.62
N VAL A 321 -14.08 -0.80 -7.40
CA VAL A 321 -15.30 -1.54 -7.07
C VAL A 321 -16.54 -0.91 -7.70
N ARG A 322 -16.62 0.43 -7.74
CA ARG A 322 -17.69 1.16 -8.44
C ARG A 322 -17.65 0.89 -9.96
N ALA A 323 -16.47 0.89 -10.56
CA ALA A 323 -16.30 0.57 -11.98
C ALA A 323 -16.69 -0.90 -12.28
N LEU A 324 -16.30 -1.83 -11.41
CA LEU A 324 -16.74 -3.23 -11.50
C LEU A 324 -18.27 -3.33 -11.45
N ALA A 325 -18.91 -2.61 -10.52
CA ALA A 325 -20.37 -2.59 -10.41
C ALA A 325 -21.05 -2.07 -11.69
N LEU A 326 -20.55 -0.97 -12.27
CA LEU A 326 -21.05 -0.45 -13.55
C LEU A 326 -20.88 -1.46 -14.67
N SER A 327 -19.73 -2.12 -14.76
CA SER A 327 -19.49 -3.19 -15.74
C SER A 327 -20.51 -4.33 -15.58
N CYS A 328 -20.74 -4.80 -14.35
CA CYS A 328 -21.71 -5.86 -14.08
C CYS A 328 -23.13 -5.45 -14.47
N ILE A 329 -23.54 -4.21 -14.16
CA ILE A 329 -24.90 -3.71 -14.46
C ILE A 329 -25.10 -3.49 -15.95
N ASN A 330 -24.12 -2.87 -16.62
CA ASN A 330 -24.14 -2.69 -18.07
C ASN A 330 -24.21 -4.03 -18.81
N ASN A 331 -23.46 -5.03 -18.36
CA ASN A 331 -23.44 -6.35 -18.99
C ASN A 331 -24.63 -7.25 -18.59
N GLY A 332 -25.16 -7.12 -17.38
CA GLY A 332 -26.25 -7.95 -16.87
C GLY A 332 -27.64 -7.41 -17.19
N GLY A 333 -27.76 -6.11 -17.45
CA GLY A 333 -29.03 -5.44 -17.67
C GLY A 333 -29.74 -5.86 -18.96
N TYR A 334 -31.07 -5.72 -18.95
CA TYR A 334 -31.89 -5.96 -20.13
C TYR A 334 -31.95 -4.71 -21.00
N LYS A 335 -31.67 -4.86 -22.30
CA LYS A 335 -31.51 -3.72 -23.23
C LYS A 335 -32.72 -2.78 -23.29
N LEU A 336 -33.93 -3.32 -23.13
CA LEU A 336 -35.17 -2.54 -23.19
C LEU A 336 -35.53 -1.87 -21.86
N HIS A 337 -34.80 -2.17 -20.77
CA HIS A 337 -35.06 -1.62 -19.45
C HIS A 337 -33.78 -0.94 -18.92
N PRO A 338 -33.56 0.33 -19.31
CA PRO A 338 -32.49 1.16 -18.79
C PRO A 338 -32.52 1.23 -17.26
N TYR A 339 -31.34 1.27 -16.64
CA TYR A 339 -31.21 1.20 -15.20
C TYR A 339 -31.41 2.59 -14.57
N PRO A 340 -32.31 2.75 -13.57
CA PRO A 340 -32.52 4.04 -12.93
C PRO A 340 -31.28 4.54 -12.17
N LEU A 341 -30.79 5.76 -12.48
CA LEU A 341 -29.62 6.32 -11.81
C LEU A 341 -29.88 6.54 -10.32
N ALA A 342 -31.09 6.90 -9.91
CA ALA A 342 -31.43 7.09 -8.50
C ALA A 342 -31.18 5.81 -7.67
N HIS A 343 -31.48 4.63 -8.23
CA HIS A 343 -31.18 3.36 -7.57
C HIS A 343 -29.68 3.06 -7.57
N LEU A 344 -29.01 3.37 -8.68
CA LEU A 344 -27.55 3.20 -8.81
C LEU A 344 -26.76 4.12 -7.86
N CYS A 345 -27.21 5.35 -7.63
CA CYS A 345 -26.65 6.27 -6.65
C CYS A 345 -26.67 5.67 -5.24
N LYS A 346 -27.80 5.08 -4.84
CA LYS A 346 -27.95 4.40 -3.56
C LYS A 346 -27.04 3.17 -3.46
N LEU A 347 -26.92 2.40 -4.54
CA LEU A 347 -26.10 1.19 -4.60
C LEU A 347 -24.60 1.49 -4.54
N LEU A 348 -24.15 2.54 -5.23
CA LEU A 348 -22.74 2.93 -5.34
C LEU A 348 -22.30 3.97 -4.29
N MET A 349 -23.26 4.45 -3.49
CA MET A 349 -23.05 5.45 -2.45
C MET A 349 -22.41 6.73 -3.02
N MET A 350 -23.01 7.23 -4.11
CA MET A 350 -22.55 8.41 -4.86
C MET A 350 -23.69 9.41 -5.04
N LYS A 351 -23.33 10.69 -5.15
CA LYS A 351 -24.27 11.72 -5.64
C LYS A 351 -24.56 11.49 -7.12
N GLU A 352 -25.73 11.94 -7.56
CA GLU A 352 -26.14 11.75 -8.96
C GLU A 352 -25.22 12.48 -9.95
N SER A 353 -24.76 13.69 -9.62
CA SER A 353 -23.79 14.45 -10.42
C SER A 353 -22.48 13.68 -10.62
N ASP A 354 -21.98 13.10 -9.52
CA ASP A 354 -20.72 12.36 -9.49
C ASP A 354 -20.87 11.06 -10.28
N LEU A 355 -22.04 10.39 -10.15
CA LEU A 355 -22.34 9.17 -10.87
C LEU A 355 -22.40 9.38 -12.38
N VAL A 356 -23.07 10.44 -12.85
CA VAL A 356 -23.11 10.78 -14.29
C VAL A 356 -21.68 11.00 -14.82
N SER A 357 -20.88 11.79 -14.10
CA SER A 357 -19.49 12.06 -14.47
C SER A 357 -18.65 10.78 -14.50
N PHE A 358 -18.87 9.89 -13.52
CA PHE A 358 -18.18 8.60 -13.42
C PHE A 358 -18.59 7.62 -14.52
N CYS A 359 -19.87 7.56 -14.88
CA CYS A 359 -20.36 6.81 -16.05
C CYS A 359 -19.68 7.30 -17.33
N ASN A 360 -19.66 8.61 -17.56
CA ASN A 360 -19.03 9.20 -18.74
C ASN A 360 -17.52 8.89 -18.78
N ALA A 361 -16.84 8.96 -17.62
CA ALA A 361 -15.44 8.56 -17.51
C ALA A 361 -15.23 7.08 -17.84
N CYS A 362 -16.21 6.21 -17.55
CA CYS A 362 -16.20 4.81 -17.94
C CYS A 362 -16.62 4.57 -19.41
N GLY A 363 -16.82 5.62 -20.21
CA GLY A 363 -17.32 5.51 -21.59
C GLY A 363 -18.80 5.13 -21.69
N LEU A 364 -19.58 5.26 -20.61
CA LEU A 364 -21.02 4.99 -20.60
C LEU A 364 -21.81 6.29 -20.70
N GLU A 365 -22.76 6.32 -21.61
CA GLU A 365 -23.69 7.43 -21.77
C GLU A 365 -24.91 7.26 -20.85
N THR A 366 -25.44 8.38 -20.35
CA THR A 366 -26.68 8.44 -19.57
C THR A 366 -27.62 9.44 -20.23
N TYR A 367 -28.93 9.21 -20.18
CA TYR A 367 -29.93 10.13 -20.72
C TYR A 367 -31.06 10.38 -19.71
N ALA A 368 -31.83 11.45 -19.90
CA ALA A 368 -33.02 11.75 -19.09
C ALA A 368 -34.28 11.34 -19.87
N ASP A 369 -35.23 10.68 -19.20
CA ASP A 369 -36.55 10.41 -19.77
C ASP A 369 -37.42 11.69 -19.83
N GLU A 370 -38.61 11.57 -20.40
CA GLU A 370 -39.58 12.67 -20.53
C GLU A 370 -40.03 13.25 -19.17
N ALA A 371 -39.90 12.47 -18.09
CA ALA A 371 -40.18 12.88 -16.73
C ALA A 371 -38.96 13.47 -16.00
N GLY A 372 -37.81 13.59 -16.69
CA GLY A 372 -36.56 14.11 -16.14
C GLY A 372 -35.76 13.11 -15.31
N ASN A 373 -36.16 11.84 -15.22
CA ASN A 373 -35.40 10.81 -14.50
C ASN A 373 -34.20 10.40 -15.35
N LYS A 374 -33.01 10.42 -14.74
CA LYS A 374 -31.81 9.93 -15.43
C LYS A 374 -31.73 8.42 -15.43
N LEU A 375 -31.40 7.86 -16.58
CA LEU A 375 -31.32 6.43 -16.84
C LEU A 375 -29.98 6.07 -17.48
N LEU A 376 -29.49 4.87 -17.17
CA LEU A 376 -28.32 4.25 -17.77
C LEU A 376 -28.76 3.17 -18.76
N PRO A 377 -28.66 3.38 -20.09
CA PRO A 377 -28.76 2.30 -21.06
C PRO A 377 -27.79 1.17 -20.72
N THR A 378 -28.26 -0.07 -20.85
CA THR A 378 -27.43 -1.26 -20.61
C THR A 378 -26.97 -1.83 -21.95
N LYS A 379 -25.96 -2.73 -21.92
CA LYS A 379 -25.30 -3.32 -23.10
C LYS A 379 -24.55 -2.34 -23.99
N GLN A 380 -24.03 -1.25 -23.43
CA GLN A 380 -23.14 -0.34 -24.12
C GLN A 380 -21.77 -1.00 -24.31
N THR A 381 -21.26 -1.06 -25.54
CA THR A 381 -19.97 -1.69 -25.88
C THR A 381 -18.76 -0.80 -25.61
N THR A 382 -19.00 0.47 -25.27
CA THR A 382 -18.01 1.53 -25.04
C THR A 382 -17.40 1.51 -23.65
N PHE A 383 -17.87 0.62 -22.75
CA PHE A 383 -17.36 0.54 -21.38
C PHE A 383 -15.84 0.35 -21.36
N CYS A 384 -15.15 1.24 -20.66
CA CYS A 384 -13.73 1.12 -20.37
C CYS A 384 -13.41 1.64 -18.96
N CYS A 385 -12.37 1.09 -18.32
CA CYS A 385 -11.84 1.68 -17.10
C CYS A 385 -10.82 2.77 -17.47
N PRO A 386 -10.89 3.99 -16.89
CA PRO A 386 -9.92 5.04 -17.14
C PRO A 386 -8.50 4.59 -16.79
N LYS A 387 -7.56 4.79 -17.73
CA LYS A 387 -6.14 4.43 -17.53
C LYS A 387 -5.43 5.31 -16.50
N GLY A 388 -5.91 6.53 -16.26
CA GLY A 388 -5.35 7.50 -15.31
C GLY A 388 -5.96 7.47 -13.90
N GLY A 389 -6.76 6.44 -13.58
CA GLY A 389 -7.55 6.40 -12.35
C GLY A 389 -8.81 7.25 -12.42
N PHE A 390 -9.61 7.21 -11.35
CA PHE A 390 -10.86 7.97 -11.23
C PHE A 390 -10.63 9.23 -10.39
N GLN A 391 -11.32 10.33 -10.73
CA GLN A 391 -11.41 11.48 -9.84
C GLN A 391 -12.03 11.08 -8.50
N SER A 392 -11.55 11.68 -7.41
CA SER A 392 -12.10 11.45 -6.06
C SER A 392 -13.57 11.87 -6.02
N CYS A 393 -14.47 10.89 -5.96
CA CYS A 393 -15.90 11.14 -5.83
C CYS A 393 -16.31 10.96 -4.37
N SER A 394 -17.14 11.90 -3.89
CA SER A 394 -17.63 11.87 -2.51
C SER A 394 -18.24 10.50 -2.16
N PHE A 395 -17.82 9.93 -1.02
CA PHE A 395 -18.37 8.67 -0.53
C PHE A 395 -19.46 8.98 0.50
N SER A 396 -20.72 8.84 0.08
CA SER A 396 -21.88 9.18 0.91
C SER A 396 -21.96 8.23 2.11
N GLY A 397 -21.56 8.70 3.30
CA GLY A 397 -21.57 7.91 4.55
C GLY A 397 -20.50 8.31 5.58
N LEU A 398 -19.51 9.12 5.19
CA LEU A 398 -18.36 9.49 6.03
C LEU A 398 -18.41 10.88 6.66
N GLN A 399 -19.58 11.55 6.64
CA GLN A 399 -19.74 12.90 7.19
C GLN A 399 -19.25 13.12 8.64
N PRO A 400 -19.02 12.12 9.52
CA PRO A 400 -18.40 12.35 10.82
C PRO A 400 -16.86 12.30 10.87
N LEU A 401 -16.15 11.85 9.82
CA LEU A 401 -14.74 11.42 9.94
C LEU A 401 -13.68 12.44 9.47
N GLU A 402 -14.11 13.63 9.02
CA GLU A 402 -13.22 14.73 8.62
C GLU A 402 -12.93 15.74 9.75
N ARG A 403 -13.24 15.41 11.01
CA ARG A 403 -12.95 16.28 12.17
C ARG A 403 -11.87 15.74 13.08
#